data_AF-A0A4V2B3M2-F1
#
_entry.id   AF-A0A4V2B3M2-F1
#
_cell.length_a   1.000
_cell.length_b   1.000
_cell.length_c   1.000
_cell.angle_alpha   90.00
_cell.angle_beta   90.00
_cell.angle_gamma   90.00
#
_symmetry.space_group_name_H-M   'P 1'
#
loop_
_entity.id
_entity.type
_entity.pdbx_description
1 polymer ?
#
loop_
_entity_poly.entity_id
_entity_poly.type
_entity_poly.pdbx_seq_one_letter_code
_entity_poly.pdbx_strand_id
1 'polypeptide(L)'
;HVTKANPNGEIALVTLMIGSNDACARLDNDPAEAVRIREDLRKTFEHLAKGKPAHQTSPVPVSVSSVPKIYELGNEDIRSYPVTNHMTCADVRRDVRDSCPKLSNWKTPEEFAIRKARVEWVNAVIRTATFELAPQFPELSIAWDNQLAEYTLEGPDLATDCFHPGKRGQAKIADMLWQQMPWFK
;
A
#
# COMPACT_ATOMS: atom_id res chain seq x y z
N HIS A 1 -5.75 7.47 -2.64
CA HIS A 1 -7.23 7.46 -2.62
C HIS A 1 -7.73 7.34 -4.05
N VAL A 2 -8.57 6.34 -4.35
CA VAL A 2 -9.34 6.30 -5.60
C VAL A 2 -10.81 6.12 -5.23
N THR A 3 -11.67 7.04 -5.67
CA THR A 3 -13.13 6.97 -5.49
C THR A 3 -13.76 6.56 -6.81
N LYS A 4 -14.69 5.61 -6.80
CA LYS A 4 -15.57 5.38 -7.94
C LYS A 4 -17.00 5.75 -7.54
N ALA A 5 -17.59 6.72 -8.24
CA ALA A 5 -19.01 6.99 -8.12
C ALA A 5 -19.81 6.09 -9.07
N ASN A 6 -21.01 5.66 -8.67
CA ASN A 6 -21.96 5.00 -9.55
C ASN A 6 -22.79 6.05 -10.34
N PRO A 7 -23.61 5.63 -11.33
CA PRO A 7 -24.41 6.57 -12.15
C PRO A 7 -25.38 7.45 -11.35
N ASN A 8 -25.70 7.09 -10.11
CA ASN A 8 -26.60 7.84 -9.23
C ASN A 8 -25.85 8.87 -8.36
N GLY A 9 -24.52 8.96 -8.47
CA GLY A 9 -23.69 9.86 -7.65
C GLY A 9 -23.30 9.29 -6.28
N GLU A 10 -23.55 8.00 -6.04
CA GLU A 10 -23.16 7.32 -4.80
C GLU A 10 -21.72 6.82 -4.89
N ILE A 11 -21.02 6.76 -3.76
CA ILE A 11 -19.68 6.18 -3.69
C ILE A 11 -19.82 4.66 -3.67
N ALA A 12 -19.35 4.02 -4.74
CA ALA A 12 -19.39 2.57 -4.89
C ALA A 12 -18.28 1.86 -4.11
N LEU A 13 -17.10 2.48 -4.02
CA LEU A 13 -15.93 1.92 -3.36
C LEU A 13 -14.87 3.00 -3.14
N VAL A 14 -14.19 2.91 -1.99
CA VAL A 14 -12.92 3.58 -1.70
C VAL A 14 -11.85 2.53 -1.43
N THR A 15 -10.69 2.67 -2.07
CA THR A 15 -9.51 1.87 -1.75
C THR A 15 -8.41 2.76 -1.18
N LEU A 16 -7.98 2.44 0.04
CA LEU A 16 -6.89 3.09 0.75
C LEU A 16 -5.62 2.25 0.63
N MET A 17 -4.73 2.66 -0.28
CA MET A 17 -3.40 2.10 -0.46
C MET A 17 -2.38 3.01 0.21
N ILE A 18 -2.06 2.71 1.46
CA ILE A 18 -1.20 3.53 2.34
C ILE A 18 -0.10 2.66 2.97
N GLY A 19 0.83 3.25 3.72
CA GLY A 19 1.86 2.50 4.46
C GLY A 19 3.18 2.32 3.72
N SER A 20 3.22 2.39 2.39
CA SER A 20 4.49 2.23 1.64
C SER A 20 5.48 3.34 1.99
N ASN A 21 5.01 4.60 2.02
CA ASN A 21 5.85 5.74 2.41
C ASN A 21 6.24 5.70 3.89
N ASP A 22 5.35 5.25 4.77
CA ASP A 22 5.64 5.05 6.19
C ASP A 22 6.75 4.02 6.37
N ALA A 23 6.65 2.87 5.71
CA ALA A 23 7.69 1.84 5.70
C ALA A 23 9.03 2.37 5.15
N CYS A 24 8.99 3.26 4.15
CA CYS A 24 10.17 3.88 3.55
C CYS A 24 10.84 4.96 4.39
N ALA A 25 10.10 5.61 5.30
CA ALA A 25 10.60 6.76 6.05
C ALA A 25 11.71 6.37 7.04
N ARG A 26 11.62 5.19 7.66
CA ARG A 26 12.50 4.73 8.72
C ARG A 26 12.51 3.20 8.83
N LEU A 27 13.48 2.64 9.55
CA LEU A 27 13.66 1.18 9.71
C LEU A 27 13.40 0.69 11.14
N ASP A 28 13.29 1.60 12.11
CA ASP A 28 12.87 1.31 13.47
C ASP A 28 11.35 1.16 13.55
N ASN A 29 10.88 0.44 14.57
CA ASN A 29 9.47 0.22 14.84
C ASN A 29 9.01 1.13 15.99
N ASP A 30 9.00 2.43 15.73
CA ASP A 30 8.69 3.48 16.71
C ASP A 30 7.21 3.41 17.16
N PRO A 31 6.93 3.20 18.46
CA PRO A 31 5.55 3.24 18.97
C PRO A 31 4.83 4.56 18.70
N ALA A 32 5.54 5.70 18.66
CA ALA A 32 4.93 6.98 18.35
C ALA A 32 4.47 7.04 16.88
N GLU A 33 5.11 6.30 15.97
CA GLU A 33 4.62 6.13 14.61
C GLU A 33 3.31 5.34 14.56
N ALA A 34 3.18 4.27 15.34
CA ALA A 34 1.92 3.52 15.38
C ALA A 34 0.74 4.40 15.82
N VAL A 35 0.97 5.28 16.81
CA VAL A 35 -0.02 6.28 17.23
C VAL A 35 -0.37 7.24 16.09
N ARG A 36 0.63 7.74 15.35
CA ARG A 36 0.40 8.64 14.20
C ARG A 36 -0.38 7.96 13.09
N ILE A 37 0.01 6.75 12.67
CA ILE A 37 -0.69 5.99 11.62
C ILE A 37 -2.15 5.76 12.00
N ARG A 38 -2.42 5.36 13.24
CA ARG A 38 -3.78 5.18 13.74
C ARG A 38 -4.58 6.49 13.69
N GLU A 39 -3.97 7.59 14.10
CA GLU A 39 -4.62 8.91 14.09
C GLU A 39 -4.91 9.41 12.67
N ASP A 40 -3.99 9.22 11.74
CA ASP A 40 -4.17 9.62 10.34
C ASP A 40 -5.24 8.75 9.64
N LEU A 41 -5.31 7.45 9.96
CA LEU A 41 -6.41 6.58 9.55
C LEU A 41 -7.75 7.04 10.10
N ARG A 42 -7.82 7.37 11.39
CA ARG A 42 -9.03 7.89 12.03
C ARG A 42 -9.53 9.15 11.34
N LYS A 43 -8.64 10.13 11.09
CA LYS A 43 -8.98 11.36 10.35
C LYS A 43 -9.43 11.07 8.92
N THR A 44 -8.83 10.09 8.27
CA THR A 44 -9.22 9.66 6.92
C THR A 44 -10.65 9.09 6.94
N PHE A 45 -10.98 8.21 7.88
CA PHE A 45 -12.33 7.68 8.03
C PHE A 45 -13.35 8.76 8.40
N GLU A 46 -13.01 9.70 9.29
CA GLU A 46 -13.86 10.87 9.56
C GLU A 46 -14.16 11.67 8.29
N HIS A 47 -13.14 11.91 7.46
CA HIS A 47 -13.31 12.64 6.22
C HIS A 47 -14.22 11.88 5.23
N LEU A 48 -14.01 10.56 5.09
CA LEU A 48 -14.84 9.71 4.23
C LEU A 48 -16.29 9.64 4.71
N ALA A 49 -16.52 9.48 6.01
CA ALA A 49 -17.86 9.43 6.60
C ALA A 49 -18.61 10.75 6.37
N LYS A 50 -17.95 11.89 6.58
CA LYS A 50 -18.51 13.23 6.29
C LYS A 50 -18.74 13.46 4.79
N GLY A 51 -17.93 12.83 3.94
CA GLY A 51 -18.04 12.92 2.49
C GLY A 51 -19.10 12.00 1.88
N LYS A 52 -19.75 11.14 2.66
CA LYS A 52 -20.81 10.25 2.17
C LYS A 52 -21.98 11.07 1.62
N PRO A 53 -22.41 10.85 0.36
CA PRO A 53 -23.55 11.56 -0.20
C PRO A 53 -24.80 11.36 0.66
N ALA A 54 -25.55 12.42 0.93
CA ALA A 54 -26.72 12.38 1.81
C ALA A 54 -27.83 11.43 1.29
N HIS A 55 -27.89 11.21 -0.03
CA HIS A 55 -28.85 10.30 -0.66
C HIS A 55 -28.41 8.82 -0.60
N GLN A 56 -27.13 8.54 -0.34
CA GLN A 56 -26.63 7.18 -0.21
C GLN A 56 -27.04 6.63 1.15
N THR A 57 -27.94 5.66 1.18
CA THR A 57 -28.45 5.07 2.42
C THR A 57 -27.55 3.98 2.98
N SER A 58 -26.83 3.26 2.12
CA SER A 58 -25.87 2.23 2.50
C SER A 58 -24.56 2.83 3.06
N PRO A 59 -23.85 2.10 3.94
CA PRO A 59 -22.48 2.45 4.29
C PRO A 59 -21.56 2.40 3.07
N VAL A 60 -20.58 3.31 2.99
CA VAL A 60 -19.59 3.34 1.90
C VAL A 60 -18.62 2.18 2.05
N PRO A 61 -18.43 1.32 1.03
CA PRO A 61 -17.39 0.30 1.04
C PRO A 61 -15.99 0.91 1.04
N VAL A 62 -15.17 0.59 2.05
CA VAL A 62 -13.79 1.07 2.19
C VAL A 62 -12.85 -0.12 2.37
N SER A 63 -12.01 -0.40 1.38
CA SER A 63 -10.93 -1.39 1.47
C SER A 63 -9.64 -0.69 1.89
N VAL A 64 -9.01 -1.15 2.98
CA VAL A 64 -7.67 -0.73 3.39
C VAL A 64 -6.69 -1.83 3.01
N SER A 65 -5.76 -1.54 2.11
CA SER A 65 -4.84 -2.55 1.59
C SER A 65 -3.54 -2.60 2.37
N SER A 66 -2.99 -3.81 2.45
CA SER A 66 -1.59 -4.04 2.84
C SER A 66 -0.58 -3.40 1.89
N VAL A 67 0.60 -3.12 2.45
CA VAL A 67 1.83 -2.79 1.74
C VAL A 67 2.42 -4.07 1.15
N PRO A 68 2.81 -4.08 -0.15
CA PRO A 68 3.45 -5.23 -0.75
C PRO A 68 4.86 -5.47 -0.24
N LYS A 69 5.49 -6.57 -0.68
CA LYS A 69 6.85 -6.95 -0.28
C LYS A 69 7.92 -6.03 -0.89
N ILE A 70 7.83 -4.72 -0.66
CA ILE A 70 8.71 -3.70 -1.24
C ILE A 70 10.17 -3.80 -0.77
N TYR A 71 10.43 -4.57 0.30
CA TYR A 71 11.79 -4.96 0.69
C TYR A 71 12.44 -5.91 -0.33
N GLU A 72 11.66 -6.71 -1.07
CA GLU A 72 12.16 -7.61 -2.12
C GLU A 72 12.71 -6.84 -3.31
N LEU A 73 12.40 -5.55 -3.47
CA LEU A 73 12.95 -4.72 -4.54
C LEU A 73 14.48 -4.69 -4.53
N GLY A 74 15.12 -4.98 -3.40
CA GLY A 74 16.58 -5.12 -3.28
C GLY A 74 17.17 -6.43 -3.80
N ASN A 75 16.34 -7.40 -4.20
CA ASN A 75 16.81 -8.66 -4.79
C ASN A 75 17.60 -8.44 -6.07
N GLU A 76 18.55 -9.33 -6.32
CA GLU A 76 19.43 -9.25 -7.49
C GLU A 76 18.65 -9.34 -8.81
N ASP A 77 17.63 -10.20 -8.89
CA ASP A 77 16.80 -10.35 -10.09
C ASP A 77 16.06 -9.04 -10.46
N ILE A 78 15.71 -8.24 -9.45
CA ILE A 78 15.05 -6.95 -9.66
C ILE A 78 16.10 -5.87 -9.91
N ARG A 79 17.20 -5.85 -9.16
CA ARG A 79 18.27 -4.88 -9.31
C ARG A 79 18.94 -4.95 -10.67
N SER A 80 19.15 -6.15 -11.19
CA SER A 80 19.75 -6.43 -12.50
C SER A 80 18.75 -6.33 -13.66
N TYR A 81 17.46 -6.12 -13.39
CA TYR A 81 16.43 -6.02 -14.42
C TYR A 81 16.76 -4.90 -15.42
N PRO A 82 16.80 -5.19 -16.74
CA PRO A 82 17.16 -4.20 -17.75
C PRO A 82 15.99 -3.24 -18.00
N VAL A 83 16.25 -1.94 -17.86
CA VAL A 83 15.28 -0.87 -18.15
C VAL A 83 15.47 -0.33 -19.56
N THR A 84 16.73 -0.18 -19.96
CA THR A 84 17.17 0.23 -21.30
C THR A 84 18.45 -0.55 -21.66
N ASN A 85 18.96 -0.41 -22.89
CA ASN A 85 20.15 -1.15 -23.37
C ASN A 85 21.42 -0.96 -22.53
N HIS A 86 21.47 0.04 -21.64
CA HIS A 86 22.66 0.36 -20.84
C HIS A 86 22.38 0.61 -19.35
N MET A 87 21.16 0.39 -18.87
CA MET A 87 20.81 0.66 -17.47
C MET A 87 19.98 -0.47 -16.87
N THR A 88 20.39 -0.88 -15.68
CA THR A 88 19.64 -1.75 -14.80
C THR A 88 18.79 -0.93 -13.83
N CYS A 89 17.88 -1.60 -13.11
CA CYS A 89 17.14 -0.95 -12.04
C CYS A 89 18.04 -0.43 -10.91
N ALA A 90 19.16 -1.09 -10.63
CA ALA A 90 20.14 -0.57 -9.68
C ALA A 90 20.75 0.76 -10.15
N ASP A 91 21.04 0.89 -11.44
CA ASP A 91 21.58 2.13 -12.02
C ASP A 91 20.57 3.27 -11.94
N VAL A 92 19.31 3.00 -12.31
CA VAL A 92 18.24 3.99 -12.28
C VAL A 92 17.97 4.48 -10.85
N ARG A 93 17.85 3.57 -9.88
CA ARG A 93 17.51 3.95 -8.49
C ARG A 93 18.61 4.74 -7.79
N ARG A 94 19.86 4.67 -8.25
CA ARG A 94 20.94 5.50 -7.70
C ARG A 94 20.65 6.99 -7.88
N ASP A 95 19.99 7.35 -8.98
CA ASP A 95 19.81 8.74 -9.42
C ASP A 95 18.38 9.24 -9.15
N VAL A 96 17.46 8.37 -8.70
CA VAL A 96 16.06 8.69 -8.36
C VAL A 96 15.90 8.91 -6.85
N ARG A 97 15.52 10.13 -6.43
CA ARG A 97 15.38 10.50 -5.01
C ARG A 97 14.23 9.79 -4.28
N ASP A 98 13.21 9.34 -5.00
CA ASP A 98 11.98 8.78 -4.43
C ASP A 98 11.98 7.23 -4.37
N SER A 99 13.12 6.56 -4.56
CA SER A 99 13.20 5.10 -4.72
C SER A 99 13.26 4.27 -3.44
N CYS A 100 12.91 4.85 -2.28
CA CYS A 100 12.92 4.19 -0.97
C CYS A 100 14.21 3.36 -0.68
N PRO A 101 15.41 3.97 -0.74
CA PRO A 101 16.67 3.24 -0.66
C PRO A 101 16.83 2.48 0.67
N LYS A 102 16.18 2.92 1.76
CA LYS A 102 16.23 2.26 3.06
C LYS A 102 15.69 0.81 3.02
N LEU A 103 14.65 0.55 2.21
CA LEU A 103 14.08 -0.80 2.08
C LEU A 103 14.70 -1.61 0.94
N SER A 104 15.19 -0.96 -0.12
CA SER A 104 15.68 -1.64 -1.33
C SER A 104 17.21 -1.80 -1.40
N ASN A 105 17.98 -1.19 -0.50
CA ASN A 105 19.45 -1.30 -0.45
C ASN A 105 19.90 -2.10 0.79
N TRP A 106 19.78 -3.42 0.71
CA TRP A 106 20.36 -4.37 1.65
C TRP A 106 21.34 -5.29 0.91
N LYS A 107 22.32 -5.80 1.65
CA LYS A 107 23.43 -6.61 1.14
C LYS A 107 23.61 -7.91 1.91
N THR A 108 23.04 -8.00 3.12
CA THR A 108 23.16 -9.18 3.98
C THR A 108 21.77 -9.73 4.36
N PRO A 109 21.69 -11.02 4.74
CA PRO A 109 20.45 -11.61 5.25
C PRO A 109 19.89 -10.88 6.49
N GLU A 110 20.75 -10.37 7.36
CA GLU A 110 20.34 -9.61 8.56
C GLU A 110 19.70 -8.28 8.16
N GLU A 111 20.28 -7.59 7.19
CA GLU A 111 19.72 -6.35 6.64
C GLU A 111 18.36 -6.58 5.98
N PHE A 112 18.23 -7.66 5.21
CA PHE A 112 16.97 -8.09 4.62
C PHE A 112 15.91 -8.32 5.70
N ALA A 113 16.24 -9.07 6.76
CA ALA A 113 15.33 -9.41 7.84
C ALA A 113 14.78 -8.16 8.55
N ILE A 114 15.61 -7.14 8.78
CA ILE A 114 15.18 -5.86 9.37
C ILE A 114 14.13 -5.17 8.49
N ARG A 115 14.34 -5.13 7.18
CA ARG A 115 13.47 -4.43 6.22
C ARG A 115 12.16 -5.18 5.99
N LYS A 116 12.22 -6.51 5.99
CA LYS A 116 11.04 -7.37 6.04
C LYS A 116 10.23 -7.11 7.31
N ALA A 117 10.86 -7.16 8.48
CA ALA A 117 10.19 -6.90 9.75
C ALA A 117 9.57 -5.50 9.82
N ARG A 118 10.19 -4.50 9.19
CA ARG A 118 9.65 -3.15 9.09
C ARG A 118 8.35 -3.09 8.29
N VAL A 119 8.31 -3.69 7.09
CA VAL A 119 7.10 -3.73 6.26
C VAL A 119 5.98 -4.53 6.94
N GLU A 120 6.33 -5.66 7.54
CA GLU A 120 5.39 -6.49 8.32
C GLU A 120 4.83 -5.72 9.53
N TRP A 121 5.66 -4.97 10.23
CA TRP A 121 5.23 -4.12 11.34
C TRP A 121 4.27 -3.03 10.89
N VAL A 122 4.57 -2.31 9.80
CA VAL A 122 3.67 -1.28 9.25
C VAL A 122 2.31 -1.89 8.87
N ASN A 123 2.32 -3.05 8.19
CA ASN A 123 1.09 -3.78 7.87
C ASN A 123 0.30 -4.16 9.13
N ALA A 124 0.98 -4.65 10.19
CA ALA A 124 0.34 -5.00 11.44
C ALA A 124 -0.29 -3.78 12.13
N VAL A 125 0.39 -2.64 12.15
CA VAL A 125 -0.11 -1.38 12.71
C VAL A 125 -1.36 -0.92 11.96
N ILE A 126 -1.32 -0.84 10.63
CA ILE A 126 -2.45 -0.40 9.80
C ILE A 126 -3.63 -1.37 9.98
N ARG A 127 -3.38 -2.68 9.96
CA ARG A 127 -4.39 -3.71 10.17
C ARG A 127 -5.09 -3.55 11.52
N THR A 128 -4.32 -3.48 12.60
CA THR A 128 -4.86 -3.31 13.96
C THR A 128 -5.66 -2.02 14.08
N ALA A 129 -5.11 -0.89 13.62
CA ALA A 129 -5.82 0.38 13.62
C ALA A 129 -7.13 0.32 12.80
N THR A 130 -7.13 -0.35 11.65
CA THR A 130 -8.32 -0.54 10.81
C THR A 130 -9.41 -1.27 11.57
N PHE A 131 -9.09 -2.40 12.23
CA PHE A 131 -10.08 -3.16 13.01
C PHE A 131 -10.59 -2.42 14.24
N GLU A 132 -9.73 -1.69 14.96
CA GLU A 132 -10.12 -0.91 16.13
C GLU A 132 -11.00 0.29 15.78
N LEU A 133 -10.74 0.93 14.65
CA LEU A 133 -11.46 2.13 14.22
C LEU A 133 -12.77 1.80 13.51
N ALA A 134 -12.86 0.69 12.76
CA ALA A 134 -14.02 0.38 11.94
C ALA A 134 -15.38 0.46 12.68
N PRO A 135 -15.55 -0.03 13.92
CA PRO A 135 -16.82 0.07 14.65
C PRO A 135 -17.25 1.50 14.99
N GLN A 136 -16.33 2.47 14.92
CA GLN A 136 -16.60 3.87 15.25
C GLN A 136 -17.20 4.66 14.09
N PHE A 137 -17.24 4.07 12.88
CA PHE A 137 -17.70 4.71 11.64
C PHE A 137 -18.81 3.90 10.96
N PRO A 138 -20.04 3.87 11.50
CA PRO A 138 -21.15 3.11 10.93
C PRO A 138 -21.56 3.54 9.51
N GLU A 139 -21.19 4.74 9.09
CA GLU A 139 -21.37 5.24 7.72
C GLU A 139 -20.45 4.56 6.71
N LEU A 140 -19.45 3.82 7.18
CA LEU A 140 -18.45 3.13 6.36
C LEU A 140 -18.53 1.63 6.63
N SER A 141 -18.47 0.84 5.56
CA SER A 141 -18.19 -0.59 5.66
C SER A 141 -16.71 -0.77 5.39
N ILE A 142 -15.90 -0.89 6.45
CA ILE A 142 -14.44 -0.92 6.35
C ILE A 142 -13.94 -2.37 6.42
N ALA A 143 -13.05 -2.75 5.49
CA ALA A 143 -12.40 -4.06 5.49
C ALA A 143 -10.88 -3.93 5.26
N TRP A 144 -10.12 -4.82 5.91
CA TRP A 144 -8.69 -4.99 5.68
C TRP A 144 -8.45 -6.01 4.56
N ASP A 145 -7.57 -5.66 3.62
CA ASP A 145 -7.10 -6.53 2.54
C ASP A 145 -5.62 -6.90 2.74
N ASN A 146 -5.38 -8.19 3.00
CA ASN A 146 -4.04 -8.72 3.26
C ASN A 146 -3.33 -9.23 2.00
N GLN A 147 -3.95 -9.21 0.82
CA GLN A 147 -3.40 -9.95 -0.32
C GLN A 147 -2.12 -9.33 -0.86
N LEU A 148 -2.01 -7.99 -0.82
CA LEU A 148 -0.79 -7.32 -1.25
C LEU A 148 0.39 -7.66 -0.36
N ALA A 149 0.21 -7.96 0.93
CA ALA A 149 1.29 -8.38 1.82
C ALA A 149 2.06 -9.60 1.28
N GLU A 150 1.41 -10.44 0.46
CA GLU A 150 2.05 -11.60 -0.18
C GLU A 150 2.64 -11.32 -1.56
N TYR A 151 2.34 -10.16 -2.15
CA TYR A 151 2.75 -9.80 -3.50
C TYR A 151 4.19 -9.30 -3.55
N THR A 152 4.99 -9.94 -4.41
CA THR A 152 6.31 -9.48 -4.81
C THR A 152 6.21 -8.79 -6.16
N LEU A 153 6.62 -7.53 -6.21
CA LEU A 153 6.77 -6.79 -7.48
C LEU A 153 7.97 -7.34 -8.25
N GLU A 154 7.76 -7.75 -9.50
CA GLU A 154 8.81 -8.22 -10.40
C GLU A 154 9.30 -7.08 -11.30
N GLY A 155 10.48 -7.23 -11.91
CA GLY A 155 11.02 -6.24 -12.86
C GLY A 155 10.01 -5.73 -13.91
N PRO A 156 9.29 -6.61 -14.63
CA PRO A 156 8.27 -6.20 -15.62
C PRO A 156 7.05 -5.47 -15.04
N ASP A 157 6.84 -5.52 -13.72
CA ASP A 157 5.73 -4.84 -13.05
C ASP A 157 6.09 -3.40 -12.69
N LEU A 158 7.37 -3.03 -12.72
CA LEU A 158 7.88 -1.71 -12.36
C LEU A 158 7.81 -0.71 -13.51
N ALA A 159 7.69 0.56 -13.16
CA ALA A 159 7.86 1.69 -14.06
C ALA A 159 9.36 1.91 -14.36
N THR A 160 9.65 2.87 -15.24
CA THR A 160 11.03 3.20 -15.64
C THR A 160 11.88 3.78 -14.51
N ASP A 161 11.26 4.20 -13.39
CA ASP A 161 11.98 4.60 -12.17
C ASP A 161 12.41 3.41 -11.30
N CYS A 162 12.05 2.19 -11.71
CA CYS A 162 12.32 0.94 -11.02
C CYS A 162 11.81 0.88 -9.59
N PHE A 163 10.85 1.70 -9.20
CA PHE A 163 10.34 1.70 -7.83
C PHE A 163 8.81 1.64 -7.83
N HIS A 164 8.17 2.54 -8.56
CA HIS A 164 6.73 2.55 -8.61
C HIS A 164 6.21 1.45 -9.54
N PRO A 165 5.05 0.84 -9.25
CA PRO A 165 4.41 -0.07 -10.19
C PRO A 165 4.08 0.66 -11.50
N GLY A 166 4.50 0.10 -12.63
CA GLY A 166 4.10 0.53 -13.96
C GLY A 166 2.68 0.09 -14.31
N LYS A 167 2.24 0.31 -15.55
CA LYS A 167 0.87 -0.06 -16.00
C LYS A 167 0.52 -1.53 -15.71
N ARG A 168 1.47 -2.45 -15.96
CA ARG A 168 1.29 -3.88 -15.69
C ARG A 168 1.16 -4.18 -14.19
N GLY A 169 2.07 -3.64 -13.38
CA GLY A 169 2.03 -3.82 -11.92
C GLY A 169 0.75 -3.24 -11.30
N GLN A 170 0.34 -2.05 -11.72
CA GLN A 170 -0.93 -1.44 -11.29
C GLN A 170 -2.14 -2.30 -11.67
N ALA A 171 -2.15 -2.90 -12.87
CA ALA A 171 -3.22 -3.80 -13.30
C ALA A 171 -3.27 -5.07 -12.45
N LYS A 172 -2.12 -5.70 -12.16
CA LYS A 172 -2.05 -6.86 -11.25
C LYS A 172 -2.55 -6.50 -9.85
N ILE A 173 -2.09 -5.39 -9.28
CA ILE A 173 -2.51 -4.93 -7.96
C ILE A 173 -4.03 -4.69 -7.92
N ALA A 174 -4.58 -4.05 -8.96
CA ALA A 174 -6.02 -3.81 -9.05
C ALA A 174 -6.82 -5.11 -9.11
N ASP A 175 -6.37 -6.10 -9.90
CA ASP A 175 -7.02 -7.42 -10.00
C ASP A 175 -6.99 -8.17 -8.66
N MET A 176 -5.84 -8.18 -7.98
CA MET A 176 -5.71 -8.78 -6.64
C MET A 176 -6.70 -8.15 -5.66
N LEU A 177 -6.65 -6.83 -5.50
CA LEU A 177 -7.54 -6.13 -4.57
C LEU A 177 -9.01 -6.35 -4.91
N TRP A 178 -9.38 -6.34 -6.20
CA TRP A 178 -10.75 -6.57 -6.63
C TRP A 178 -11.28 -7.94 -6.19
N GLN A 179 -10.48 -9.00 -6.34
CA GLN A 179 -10.88 -10.37 -6.01
C GLN A 179 -11.12 -10.60 -4.51
N GLN A 180 -10.62 -9.74 -3.63
CA GLN A 180 -10.76 -9.90 -2.17
C GLN A 180 -11.85 -9.06 -1.55
N MET A 181 -12.38 -8.08 -2.28
CA MET A 181 -13.39 -7.19 -1.77
C MET A 181 -14.65 -7.97 -1.36
N PRO A 182 -15.07 -7.90 -0.08
CA PRO A 182 -16.20 -8.68 0.43
C PRO A 182 -17.55 -8.25 -0.14
N TRP A 183 -17.65 -7.06 -0.74
CA TRP A 183 -18.91 -6.50 -1.26
C TRP A 183 -19.26 -6.94 -2.68
N PHE A 184 -18.34 -7.60 -3.39
CA PHE A 184 -18.52 -7.99 -4.79
C PHE A 184 -18.38 -9.51 -5.01
N LYS A 185 -18.48 -10.28 -3.92
CA LYS A 185 -18.50 -11.76 -3.92
C LYS A 185 -19.93 -12.28 -3.85
#